data_AF-A0A2K3L2B3-F1
#
_entry.id   AF-A0A2K3L2B3-F1
#
_cell.length_a   1.000
_cell.length_b   1.000
_cell.length_c   1.000
_cell.angle_alpha   90.00
_cell.angle_beta   90.00
_cell.angle_gamma   90.00
#
_symmetry.space_group_name_H-M   'P 1'
#
loop_
_entity.id
_entity.type
_entity.pdbx_description
1 polymer ?
#
loop_
_entity_poly.entity_id
_entity_poly.type
_entity_poly.pdbx_seq_one_letter_code
_entity_poly.pdbx_strand_id
1 'polypeptide(L)' 'MSQLKNMSILLLIAFAATILQNIEATDHIVGGSTGWTATPPGGASFYSDWASNITFKENDVL' A
#
# COMPACT_ATOMS: atom_id res chain seq x y z
N MET A 1 -33.39 -11.10 20.91
CA MET A 1 -33.27 -10.95 19.45
C MET A 1 -32.56 -9.66 19.01
N SER A 2 -32.78 -8.51 19.68
CA SER A 2 -32.10 -7.24 19.35
C SER A 2 -30.58 -7.26 19.52
N GLN A 3 -30.08 -7.83 20.63
CA GLN A 3 -28.63 -7.91 20.90
C GLN A 3 -27.87 -8.76 19.88
N LEU A 4 -28.45 -9.90 19.48
CA LEU A 4 -27.86 -10.77 18.46
C LEU A 4 -27.79 -10.07 17.09
N LYS A 5 -28.86 -9.34 16.72
CA LYS A 5 -28.90 -8.54 15.49
C LYS A 5 -27.82 -7.45 15.49
N ASN A 6 -27.66 -6.73 16.60
CA ASN A 6 -26.64 -5.69 16.73
C ASN A 6 -25.22 -6.27 16.68
N MET A 7 -24.99 -7.42 17.32
CA MET A 7 -23.71 -8.14 17.26
C MET A 7 -23.36 -8.56 15.82
N SER A 8 -24.32 -9.13 15.09
CA SER A 8 -24.13 -9.50 13.69
C SER A 8 -23.82 -8.30 12.79
N ILE A 9 -24.47 -7.15 13.03
CA ILE A 9 -24.19 -5.90 12.30
C ILE A 9 -22.76 -5.42 12.60
N LEU A 10 -22.32 -5.45 13.85
CA LEU A 10 -20.96 -5.05 14.22
C LEU A 10 -19.90 -5.95 13.58
N LEU A 11 -20.13 -7.27 13.54
CA LEU A 11 -19.23 -8.21 12.88
C LEU A 11 -19.14 -7.97 11.37
N LEU A 12 -20.27 -7.68 10.72
CA LEU A 12 -20.28 -7.32 9.29
C LEU A 12 -19.51 -6.04 9.00
N ILE A 13 -19.68 -5.00 9.82
CA ILE A 13 -18.94 -3.74 9.66
C ILE A 13 -17.44 -3.94 9.85
N ALA A 14 -17.03 -4.67 10.90
CA ALA A 14 -15.62 -4.96 11.15
C ALA A 14 -14.99 -5.73 9.98
N PHE A 15 -15.68 -6.73 9.45
CA PHE A 15 -15.23 -7.50 8.29
C PHE A 15 -15.12 -6.63 7.02
N ALA A 16 -16.11 -5.80 6.73
CA ALA A 16 -16.08 -4.88 5.60
C ALA A 16 -14.92 -3.88 5.73
N ALA A 17 -14.69 -3.33 6.93
CA ALA A 17 -13.60 -2.38 7.19
C ALA A 17 -12.23 -2.99 6.90
N THR A 18 -12.00 -4.26 7.26
CA THR A 18 -10.72 -4.95 6.96
C THR A 18 -10.46 -5.17 5.47
N ILE A 19 -11.51 -5.27 4.65
CA ILE A 19 -11.38 -5.40 3.19
C ILE A 19 -11.07 -4.05 2.56
N LEU A 20 -11.75 -2.99 3.01
CA LEU A 20 -11.62 -1.62 2.49
C LEU A 20 -10.24 -1.00 2.71
N GLN A 21 -9.51 -1.41 3.75
CA GLN A 21 -8.15 -0.91 4.04
C GLN A 21 -7.11 -1.27 2.96
N ASN A 22 -7.39 -2.24 2.08
CA ASN A 22 -6.43 -2.74 1.10
C ASN A 22 -6.62 -2.16 -0.32
N ILE A 23 -7.55 -1.23 -0.50
CA ILE A 23 -8.00 -0.73 -1.82
C ILE A 23 -7.49 0.69 -2.11
N GLU A 24 -6.73 1.30 -1.20
CA GLU A 24 -6.13 2.61 -1.45
C GLU A 24 -4.90 2.47 -2.33
N ALA A 25 -4.93 3.14 -3.48
CA ALA A 25 -3.77 3.32 -4.36
C ALA A 25 -2.72 4.19 -3.68
N THR A 26 -1.45 3.85 -3.86
CA THR A 26 -0.32 4.56 -3.26
C THR A 26 0.53 5.26 -4.33
N ASP A 27 0.95 6.49 -4.03
CA ASP A 27 1.96 7.22 -4.80
C ASP A 27 3.37 6.89 -4.26
N HIS A 28 4.21 6.26 -5.08
CA HIS A 28 5.56 5.83 -4.72
C HIS A 28 6.61 6.77 -5.31
N ILE A 29 7.22 7.63 -4.49
CA ILE A 29 8.30 8.51 -4.95
C ILE A 29 9.51 7.66 -5.38
N VAL A 30 9.79 7.61 -6.69
CA VAL A 30 10.91 6.86 -7.25
C VAL A 30 12.25 7.31 -6.65
N GLY A 31 12.98 6.37 -6.05
CA GLY A 31 14.25 6.65 -5.38
C GLY A 31 14.12 7.37 -4.03
N GLY A 32 12.89 7.54 -3.52
CA GLY A 32 12.60 8.18 -2.24
C GLY A 32 13.23 9.57 -2.13
N SER A 33 14.00 9.81 -1.07
CA SER A 33 14.69 11.09 -0.87
C SER A 33 15.80 11.38 -1.89
N THR A 34 16.30 10.36 -2.59
CA THR A 34 17.33 10.53 -3.63
C THR A 34 16.71 10.98 -4.96
N GLY A 35 15.47 10.58 -5.23
CA GLY A 35 14.76 10.88 -6.47
C GLY A 35 15.28 10.15 -7.70
N TRP A 36 14.89 10.67 -8.87
CA TRP A 36 15.30 10.17 -10.18
C TRP A 36 16.54 10.91 -10.71
N THR A 37 17.68 10.22 -10.82
CA THR A 37 18.98 10.79 -11.21
C THR A 37 19.82 9.80 -12.00
N ALA A 38 20.70 10.32 -12.87
CA ALA A 38 21.57 9.50 -13.71
C ALA A 38 22.70 8.80 -12.93
N THR A 39 23.07 9.35 -11.77
CA THR A 39 24.17 8.83 -10.94
C THR A 39 23.69 8.63 -9.51
N PRO A 40 22.82 7.65 -9.25
CA PRO A 40 22.33 7.38 -7.91
C PRO A 40 23.41 6.72 -7.02
N PRO A 41 23.31 6.89 -5.69
CA PRO A 41 24.17 6.18 -4.74
C PRO A 41 23.96 4.66 -4.88
N GLY A 42 25.02 3.86 -4.83
CA GLY A 42 24.92 2.41 -5.10
C GLY A 42 24.93 2.05 -6.60
N GLY A 43 24.90 3.05 -7.50
CA GLY A 43 25.09 2.83 -8.93
C GLY A 43 23.97 2.02 -9.57
N ALA A 44 24.33 1.03 -10.39
CA ALA A 44 23.39 0.31 -11.24
C ALA A 44 22.26 -0.42 -10.49
N SER A 45 22.46 -0.80 -9.22
CA SER A 45 21.44 -1.52 -8.45
C SER A 45 20.45 -0.63 -7.71
N PHE A 46 20.67 0.69 -7.65
CA PHE A 46 19.90 1.57 -6.77
C PHE A 46 18.38 1.47 -6.97
N TYR A 47 17.91 1.53 -8.21
CA TYR A 47 16.48 1.47 -8.51
C TYR A 47 15.89 0.07 -8.36
N SER A 48 16.67 -0.99 -8.62
CA SER A 48 16.22 -2.36 -8.34
C SER A 48 16.12 -2.61 -6.83
N ASP A 49 17.05 -2.08 -6.05
CA ASP A 49 17.05 -2.20 -4.59
C ASP A 49 15.88 -1.40 -4.00
N TRP A 50 15.62 -0.18 -4.48
CA TRP A 50 14.44 0.59 -4.11
C TRP A 50 13.13 -0.17 -4.43
N ALA A 51 12.98 -0.66 -5.65
CA ALA A 51 11.77 -1.39 -6.07
C ALA A 51 11.57 -2.70 -5.29
N SER A 52 12.65 -3.38 -4.90
CA SER A 52 12.58 -4.65 -4.16
C SER A 52 11.95 -4.51 -2.76
N ASN A 53 11.90 -3.29 -2.21
CA ASN A 53 11.31 -3.00 -0.91
C ASN A 53 9.81 -2.65 -0.99
N ILE A 54 9.20 -2.69 -2.18
CA ILE A 54 7.84 -2.21 -2.41
C ILE A 54 6.99 -3.34 -3.00
N THR A 55 5.79 -3.51 -2.46
CA THR A 55 4.73 -4.32 -3.09
C THR A 55 3.81 -3.39 -3.87
N PHE A 56 3.98 -3.34 -5.19
CA PHE A 56 3.11 -2.55 -6.07
C PHE A 56 1.73 -3.21 -6.20
N LYS A 57 0.68 -2.41 -6.06
CA LYS A 57 -0.72 -2.83 -6.21
C LYS A 57 -1.33 -2.19 -7.46
N GLU A 58 -2.47 -2.73 -7.88
CA GLU A 58 -3.24 -2.14 -8.97
C GLU A 58 -3.65 -0.70 -8.63
N ASN A 59 -3.51 0.21 -9.60
CA ASN A 59 -3.74 1.65 -9.49
C ASN A 59 -2.68 2.46 -8.70
N ASP A 60 -1.62 1.85 -8.18
CA ASP A 60 -0.47 2.60 -7.67
C ASP A 60 0.20 3.46 -8.77
N VAL A 61 0.82 4.56 -8.37
CA VAL A 61 1.54 5.50 -9.25
C VAL A 61 2.99 5.66 -8.79
N LEU A 62 3.91 5.95 -9.71
CA LEU A 62 5.34 6.18 -9.46
C LEU A 62 5.74 7.65 -9.71
#